data_AF-A0ABC8T962-F1
#
_entry.id   AF-A0ABC8T962-F1
#
_cell.length_a   1.000
_cell.length_b   1.000
_cell.length_c   1.000
_cell.angle_alpha   90.00
_cell.angle_beta   90.00
_cell.angle_gamma   90.00
#
_symmetry.space_group_name_H-M   'P 1'
#
loop_
_entity.id
_entity.type
_entity.pdbx_description
1 polymer ?
#
loop_
_entity_poly.entity_id
_entity_poly.type
_entity_poly.pdbx_seq_one_letter_code
_entity_poly.pdbx_strand_id
1 'polypeptide(L)'
;MPISTISIQSSMHPALWTVNSTKYLMNITCEQSLTDNERCDRRRLLLRGLTQSLPEIFPLLYTLLERHFGAAMSEAGRQQLDIAKQHAATVTATLNAVNAYAEWAPLSDLSKYGIIHGCGVLLSSPDFRLHACEFFKLVSPRKRPLDAASEFDSAIHSIFKILMSVSRDFLYRFSYGAGVVDESEFEFGEYICESMVSLGISNLQCLAGDSTLLSFYLQQMLGFFQHFKLALHYQSLLFWLALMRDLLSKPKTVPHAAGDSSVNHLSSSSGEVDNEKKKILSFVNDDICSAILDISFQRMVRKEKVHPGTVLPVGMLELWSDDFEGKGDFSQYRSRLKYGLDGATNTNFI
;
A
#
# COMPACT_ATOMS: atom_id res chain seq x y z
N MET A 1 -56.25 -19.19 -11.60
CA MET A 1 -55.01 -19.99 -11.79
C MET A 1 -53.90 -19.33 -11.01
N PRO A 2 -53.23 -20.04 -10.11
CA PRO A 2 -52.27 -19.45 -9.17
C PRO A 2 -50.89 -19.33 -9.83
N ILE A 3 -50.22 -18.20 -9.61
CA ILE A 3 -48.79 -18.04 -9.87
C ILE A 3 -48.07 -18.52 -8.62
N SER A 4 -47.17 -19.47 -8.84
CA SER A 4 -46.45 -20.30 -7.91
C SER A 4 -45.60 -19.48 -6.92
N THR A 5 -45.70 -19.83 -5.66
CA THR A 5 -44.78 -19.46 -4.58
C THR A 5 -43.38 -20.01 -4.91
N ILE A 6 -42.43 -19.13 -5.23
CA ILE A 6 -41.00 -19.49 -5.28
C ILE A 6 -40.51 -19.53 -3.83
N SER A 7 -40.32 -20.75 -3.33
CA SER A 7 -39.56 -21.02 -2.11
C SER A 7 -38.11 -20.64 -2.36
N ILE A 8 -37.65 -19.52 -1.79
CA ILE A 8 -36.23 -19.17 -1.77
C ILE A 8 -35.62 -19.92 -0.59
N GLN A 9 -34.87 -20.96 -0.94
CA GLN A 9 -34.06 -21.74 -0.04
C GLN A 9 -33.06 -20.81 0.68
N SER A 10 -33.24 -20.72 1.99
CA SER A 10 -32.43 -19.95 2.94
C SER A 10 -31.00 -20.49 3.01
N SER A 11 -30.07 -19.94 2.22
CA SER A 11 -28.62 -20.12 2.46
C SER A 11 -27.71 -19.03 1.84
N MET A 12 -28.21 -17.82 1.56
CA MET A 12 -27.35 -16.72 1.09
C MET A 12 -26.92 -15.81 2.26
N HIS A 13 -25.60 -15.77 2.48
CA HIS A 13 -24.93 -14.99 3.52
C HIS A 13 -25.13 -13.46 3.31
N PRO A 14 -25.49 -12.68 4.36
CA PRO A 14 -25.78 -11.24 4.26
C PRO A 14 -24.63 -10.36 3.71
N ALA A 15 -23.37 -10.79 3.88
CA ALA A 15 -22.20 -10.01 3.53
C ALA A 15 -21.93 -9.97 2.00
N LEU A 16 -22.33 -11.01 1.25
CA LEU A 16 -22.25 -11.02 -0.21
C LEU A 16 -23.20 -10.01 -0.85
N TRP A 17 -24.31 -9.70 -0.17
CA TRP A 17 -25.25 -8.68 -0.61
C TRP A 17 -24.62 -7.28 -0.52
N THR A 18 -23.82 -6.99 0.52
CA THR A 18 -23.29 -5.64 0.74
C THR A 18 -22.20 -5.26 -0.27
N VAL A 19 -21.24 -6.14 -0.54
CA VAL A 19 -20.07 -5.86 -1.42
C VAL A 19 -20.49 -5.57 -2.86
N ASN A 20 -21.30 -6.46 -3.43
CA ASN A 20 -21.83 -6.27 -4.77
C ASN A 20 -22.79 -5.08 -4.76
N SER A 21 -23.69 -4.93 -3.79
CA SER A 21 -24.62 -3.80 -3.79
C SER A 21 -23.95 -2.43 -3.74
N THR A 22 -22.83 -2.20 -3.03
CA THR A 22 -22.19 -0.87 -3.05
C THR A 22 -21.56 -0.51 -4.41
N LYS A 23 -20.81 -1.43 -5.04
CA LYS A 23 -20.24 -1.20 -6.39
C LYS A 23 -21.34 -1.18 -7.46
N TYR A 24 -22.32 -2.07 -7.35
CA TYR A 24 -23.45 -2.17 -8.28
C TYR A 24 -24.42 -0.99 -8.13
N LEU A 25 -24.69 -0.49 -6.91
CA LEU A 25 -25.50 0.72 -6.70
C LEU A 25 -24.80 1.97 -7.23
N MET A 26 -23.47 2.11 -7.05
CA MET A 26 -22.70 3.23 -7.61
C MET A 26 -22.64 3.21 -9.14
N ASN A 27 -22.52 2.02 -9.76
CA ASN A 27 -22.50 1.88 -11.22
C ASN A 27 -23.91 1.98 -11.84
N ILE A 28 -24.92 1.31 -11.28
CA ILE A 28 -26.29 1.27 -11.84
C ILE A 28 -26.96 2.65 -11.78
N THR A 29 -26.74 3.46 -10.73
CA THR A 29 -27.34 4.80 -10.70
C THR A 29 -26.72 5.79 -11.69
N CYS A 30 -25.59 5.46 -12.32
CA CYS A 30 -24.92 6.28 -13.32
C CYS A 30 -25.22 5.90 -14.78
N GLU A 31 -25.74 4.69 -15.05
CA GLU A 31 -25.92 4.17 -16.42
C GLU A 31 -27.28 4.49 -17.07
N GLN A 32 -28.27 4.99 -16.32
CA GLN A 32 -29.58 5.31 -16.90
C GLN A 32 -29.67 6.78 -17.34
N SER A 33 -29.52 7.01 -18.65
CA SER A 33 -30.08 8.13 -19.45
C SER A 33 -30.23 9.50 -18.78
N LEU A 34 -29.16 10.02 -18.18
CA LEU A 34 -29.12 11.34 -17.55
C LEU A 34 -28.01 12.19 -18.18
N THR A 35 -28.18 13.51 -18.18
CA THR A 35 -27.12 14.43 -18.60
C THR A 35 -25.93 14.36 -17.63
N ASP A 36 -24.71 14.65 -18.07
CA ASP A 36 -23.49 14.49 -17.25
C ASP A 36 -23.53 15.25 -15.91
N ASN A 37 -24.21 16.39 -15.88
CA ASN A 37 -24.35 17.22 -14.68
C ASN A 37 -25.30 16.59 -13.64
N GLU A 38 -26.45 16.06 -14.09
CA GLU A 38 -27.43 15.39 -13.21
C GLU A 38 -26.89 14.08 -12.63
N ARG A 39 -26.08 13.34 -13.40
CA ARG A 39 -25.37 12.14 -12.93
C ARG A 39 -24.40 12.49 -11.80
N CYS A 40 -23.67 13.59 -11.95
CA CYS A 40 -22.73 14.08 -10.96
C CYS A 40 -23.44 14.49 -9.65
N ASP A 41 -24.57 15.19 -9.73
CA ASP A 41 -25.34 15.61 -8.55
C ASP A 41 -25.93 14.42 -7.79
N ARG A 42 -26.49 13.44 -8.51
CA ARG A 42 -27.03 12.23 -7.90
C ARG A 42 -25.94 11.41 -7.22
N ARG A 43 -24.78 11.25 -7.87
CA ARG A 43 -23.60 10.59 -7.29
C ARG A 43 -23.12 11.30 -6.02
N ARG A 44 -23.08 12.63 -6.02
CA ARG A 44 -22.72 13.44 -4.83
C ARG A 44 -23.70 13.24 -3.69
N LEU A 45 -25.01 13.24 -3.96
CA LEU A 45 -26.04 13.00 -2.94
C LEU A 45 -25.95 11.58 -2.35
N LEU A 46 -25.76 10.56 -3.20
CA LEU A 46 -25.57 9.18 -2.76
C LEU A 46 -24.31 9.01 -1.92
N LEU A 47 -23.18 9.57 -2.37
CA LEU A 47 -21.93 9.58 -1.61
C LEU A 47 -22.10 10.25 -0.25
N ARG A 48 -22.84 11.37 -0.19
CA ARG A 48 -23.13 12.06 1.07
C ARG A 48 -23.96 11.18 2.00
N GLY A 49 -25.00 10.52 1.49
CA GLY A 49 -25.82 9.59 2.27
C GLY A 49 -25.03 8.39 2.79
N LEU A 50 -24.17 7.80 1.96
CA LEU A 50 -23.26 6.73 2.36
C LEU A 50 -22.20 7.19 3.37
N THR A 51 -21.70 8.41 3.22
CA THR A 51 -20.74 8.98 4.19
C THR A 51 -21.39 9.17 5.56
N GLN A 52 -22.67 9.57 5.59
CA GLN A 52 -23.44 9.71 6.83
C GLN A 52 -23.70 8.40 7.56
N SER A 53 -23.71 7.25 6.87
CA SER A 53 -23.88 5.94 7.48
C SER A 53 -22.57 5.26 7.90
N LEU A 54 -21.39 5.80 7.53
CA LEU A 54 -20.10 5.25 7.94
C LEU A 54 -19.94 5.06 9.46
N PRO A 55 -20.42 5.97 10.34
CA PRO A 55 -20.37 5.79 11.78
C PRO A 55 -21.11 4.56 12.30
N GLU A 56 -22.07 4.01 11.55
CA GLU A 56 -22.79 2.79 11.90
C GLU A 56 -22.14 1.57 11.23
N ILE A 57 -21.75 1.71 9.95
CA ILE A 57 -21.21 0.63 9.14
C ILE A 57 -19.81 0.22 9.60
N PHE A 58 -18.90 1.16 9.86
CA PHE A 58 -17.52 0.82 10.18
C PHE A 58 -17.36 0.12 11.54
N PRO A 59 -18.00 0.55 12.63
CA PRO A 59 -17.98 -0.22 13.87
C PRO A 59 -18.55 -1.64 13.71
N LEU A 60 -19.59 -1.81 12.89
CA LEU A 60 -20.14 -3.13 12.58
C LEU A 60 -19.12 -4.00 11.86
N LEU A 61 -18.49 -3.48 10.79
CA LEU A 61 -17.46 -4.21 10.03
C LEU A 61 -16.25 -4.55 10.92
N TYR A 62 -15.80 -3.63 11.77
CA TYR A 62 -14.72 -3.88 12.72
C TYR A 62 -15.09 -5.01 13.70
N THR A 63 -16.29 -4.96 14.29
CA THR A 63 -16.78 -5.98 15.22
C THR A 63 -16.88 -7.35 14.56
N LEU A 64 -17.32 -7.40 13.29
CA LEU A 64 -17.38 -8.64 12.52
C LEU A 64 -15.97 -9.21 12.27
N LEU A 65 -15.00 -8.38 11.89
CA LEU A 65 -13.61 -8.79 11.74
C LEU A 65 -13.07 -9.36 13.05
N GLU A 66 -13.12 -8.58 14.14
CA GLU A 66 -12.55 -8.95 15.43
C GLU A 66 -13.17 -10.25 15.98
N ARG A 67 -14.50 -10.32 16.00
CA ARG A 67 -15.23 -11.46 16.58
C ARG A 67 -15.05 -12.74 15.75
N HIS A 68 -15.21 -12.66 14.43
CA HIS A 68 -15.11 -13.86 13.60
C HIS A 68 -13.67 -14.30 13.39
N PHE A 69 -12.70 -13.39 13.38
CA PHE A 69 -11.28 -13.76 13.37
C PHE A 69 -10.89 -14.49 14.66
N GLY A 70 -11.22 -13.95 15.83
CA GLY A 70 -10.95 -14.61 17.11
C GLY A 70 -11.62 -15.98 17.23
N ALA A 71 -12.88 -16.10 16.77
CA ALA A 71 -13.60 -17.37 16.74
C ALA A 71 -12.99 -18.38 15.76
N ALA A 72 -12.60 -17.94 14.55
CA ALA A 72 -11.92 -18.80 13.58
C ALA A 72 -10.63 -19.41 14.17
N MET A 73 -9.81 -18.58 14.82
CA MET A 73 -8.57 -19.03 15.45
C MET A 73 -8.81 -19.98 16.62
N SER A 74 -9.80 -19.67 17.48
CA SER A 74 -10.19 -20.51 18.62
C SER A 74 -10.69 -21.88 18.16
N GLU A 75 -11.60 -21.93 17.19
CA GLU A 75 -12.21 -23.18 16.73
C GLU A 75 -11.24 -24.02 15.87
N ALA A 76 -10.34 -23.37 15.12
CA ALA A 76 -9.24 -24.07 14.46
C ALA A 76 -8.31 -24.75 15.49
N GLY A 77 -7.98 -24.07 16.60
CA GLY A 77 -7.20 -24.65 17.69
C GLY A 77 -7.89 -25.83 18.39
N ARG A 78 -9.23 -25.86 18.39
CA ARG A 78 -10.07 -26.96 18.89
C ARG A 78 -10.31 -28.07 17.86
N GLN A 79 -9.69 -27.99 16.69
CA GLN A 79 -9.88 -28.92 15.56
C GLN A 79 -11.32 -28.97 15.02
N GLN A 80 -12.15 -27.95 15.30
CA GLN A 80 -13.50 -27.82 14.76
C GLN A 80 -13.46 -27.13 13.39
N LEU A 81 -12.85 -27.81 12.41
CA LEU A 81 -12.49 -27.22 11.12
C LEU A 81 -13.70 -26.68 10.33
N ASP A 82 -14.86 -27.33 10.41
CA ASP A 82 -16.05 -26.86 9.68
C ASP A 82 -16.61 -25.55 10.24
N ILE A 83 -16.56 -25.38 11.56
CA ILE A 83 -16.98 -24.14 12.24
C ILE A 83 -15.93 -23.05 11.99
N ALA A 84 -14.65 -23.38 12.09
CA ALA A 84 -13.57 -22.46 11.77
C ALA A 84 -13.68 -21.92 10.33
N LYS A 85 -14.02 -22.78 9.36
CA LYS A 85 -14.27 -22.39 7.96
C LYS A 85 -15.44 -21.41 7.81
N GLN A 86 -16.52 -21.58 8.56
CA GLN A 86 -17.65 -20.64 8.53
C GLN A 86 -17.26 -19.26 9.06
N HIS A 87 -16.49 -19.22 10.15
CA HIS A 87 -15.95 -17.98 10.66
C HIS A 87 -14.97 -17.34 9.67
N ALA A 88 -14.06 -18.12 9.07
CA ALA A 88 -13.15 -17.65 8.04
C ALA A 88 -13.87 -17.07 6.82
N ALA A 89 -14.93 -17.72 6.33
CA ALA A 89 -15.75 -17.20 5.24
C ALA A 89 -16.39 -15.84 5.60
N THR A 90 -16.82 -15.67 6.85
CA THR A 90 -17.35 -14.39 7.33
C THR A 90 -16.27 -13.30 7.38
N VAL A 91 -15.06 -13.63 7.84
CA VAL A 91 -13.91 -12.72 7.82
C VAL A 91 -13.60 -12.27 6.40
N THR A 92 -13.47 -13.20 5.46
CA THR A 92 -13.20 -12.90 4.05
C THR A 92 -14.28 -12.00 3.43
N ALA A 93 -15.56 -12.30 3.67
CA ALA A 93 -16.65 -11.48 3.17
C ALA A 93 -16.63 -10.06 3.77
N THR A 94 -16.26 -9.94 5.05
CA THR A 94 -16.13 -8.66 5.74
C THR A 94 -14.93 -7.86 5.20
N LEU A 95 -13.79 -8.50 4.93
CA LEU A 95 -12.64 -7.87 4.28
C LEU A 95 -12.99 -7.35 2.88
N ASN A 96 -13.75 -8.11 2.10
CA ASN A 96 -14.19 -7.65 0.78
C ASN A 96 -15.09 -6.42 0.86
N ALA A 97 -15.94 -6.34 1.90
CA ALA A 97 -16.73 -5.13 2.17
C ALA A 97 -15.83 -3.96 2.56
N VAL A 98 -14.89 -4.19 3.49
CA VAL A 98 -13.90 -3.18 3.88
C VAL A 98 -13.11 -2.66 2.67
N ASN A 99 -12.65 -3.52 1.78
CA ASN A 99 -11.93 -3.12 0.55
C ASN A 99 -12.82 -2.24 -0.36
N ALA A 100 -14.10 -2.58 -0.51
CA ALA A 100 -15.03 -1.74 -1.28
C ALA A 100 -15.23 -0.34 -0.68
N TYR A 101 -15.20 -0.20 0.65
CA TYR A 101 -15.23 1.11 1.32
C TYR A 101 -13.86 1.82 1.28
N ALA A 102 -12.76 1.07 1.32
CA ALA A 102 -11.40 1.57 1.29
C ALA A 102 -11.01 2.22 -0.05
N GLU A 103 -11.83 2.07 -1.11
CA GLU A 103 -11.64 2.80 -2.36
C GLU A 103 -11.98 4.29 -2.24
N TRP A 104 -12.97 4.67 -1.40
CA TRP A 104 -13.54 6.03 -1.43
C TRP A 104 -13.77 6.68 -0.08
N ALA A 105 -13.94 5.91 1.01
CA ALA A 105 -14.28 6.48 2.32
C ALA A 105 -13.11 7.30 2.90
N PRO A 106 -13.35 8.36 3.70
CA PRO A 106 -12.26 9.13 4.30
C PRO A 106 -11.30 8.27 5.12
N LEU A 107 -9.99 8.49 4.96
CA LEU A 107 -8.97 7.70 5.66
C LEU A 107 -9.03 7.89 7.19
N SER A 108 -9.38 9.11 7.62
CA SER A 108 -9.62 9.45 9.02
C SER A 108 -10.71 8.58 9.64
N ASP A 109 -11.79 8.28 8.90
CA ASP A 109 -12.89 7.47 9.39
C ASP A 109 -12.47 6.00 9.51
N LEU A 110 -11.77 5.47 8.51
CA LEU A 110 -11.20 4.12 8.57
C LEU A 110 -10.26 3.94 9.78
N SER A 111 -9.49 4.98 10.12
CA SER A 111 -8.66 5.00 11.32
C SER A 111 -9.48 5.08 12.60
N LYS A 112 -10.40 6.06 12.68
CA LYS A 112 -11.24 6.34 13.86
C LYS A 112 -12.04 5.13 14.32
N TYR A 113 -12.57 4.34 13.38
CA TYR A 113 -13.38 3.16 13.69
C TYR A 113 -12.57 1.85 13.69
N GLY A 114 -11.23 1.93 13.75
CA GLY A 114 -10.36 0.77 13.97
C GLY A 114 -10.15 -0.12 12.74
N ILE A 115 -10.67 0.22 11.56
CA ILE A 115 -10.55 -0.61 10.35
C ILE A 115 -9.08 -0.80 9.94
N ILE A 116 -8.28 0.28 9.96
CA ILE A 116 -6.84 0.20 9.65
C ILE A 116 -6.14 -0.78 10.57
N HIS A 117 -6.42 -0.70 11.89
CA HIS A 117 -5.85 -1.59 12.88
C HIS A 117 -6.31 -3.04 12.67
N GLY A 118 -7.62 -3.25 12.47
CA GLY A 118 -8.20 -4.55 12.18
C GLY A 118 -7.49 -5.23 11.01
N CYS A 119 -7.44 -4.58 9.84
CA CYS A 119 -6.73 -5.11 8.68
C CYS A 119 -5.24 -5.39 8.97
N GLY A 120 -4.59 -4.55 9.78
CA GLY A 120 -3.20 -4.76 10.20
C GLY A 120 -2.98 -6.05 11.00
N VAL A 121 -3.89 -6.37 11.93
CA VAL A 121 -3.83 -7.64 12.70
C VAL A 121 -3.93 -8.85 11.77
N LEU A 122 -4.82 -8.79 10.76
CA LEU A 122 -5.02 -9.89 9.82
C LEU A 122 -3.81 -10.18 8.91
N LEU A 123 -2.85 -9.25 8.76
CA LEU A 123 -1.59 -9.49 8.02
C LEU A 123 -0.75 -10.60 8.64
N SER A 124 -0.92 -10.89 9.93
CA SER A 124 -0.19 -11.96 10.63
C SER A 124 -0.75 -13.36 10.35
N SER A 125 -1.91 -13.46 9.69
CA SER A 125 -2.61 -14.73 9.45
C SER A 125 -2.49 -15.15 7.98
N PRO A 126 -1.90 -16.30 7.65
CA PRO A 126 -1.68 -16.73 6.26
C PRO A 126 -2.99 -16.84 5.46
N ASP A 127 -4.09 -17.27 6.10
CA ASP A 127 -5.39 -17.43 5.45
C ASP A 127 -6.04 -16.11 5.01
N PHE A 128 -5.66 -14.99 5.63
CA PHE A 128 -6.32 -13.70 5.42
C PHE A 128 -5.40 -12.60 4.92
N ARG A 129 -4.07 -12.77 5.03
CA ARG A 129 -3.09 -11.72 4.77
C ARG A 129 -3.18 -11.13 3.37
N LEU A 130 -3.47 -11.92 2.33
CA LEU A 130 -3.60 -11.41 0.96
C LEU A 130 -4.83 -10.49 0.79
N HIS A 131 -5.95 -10.84 1.41
CA HIS A 131 -7.15 -10.00 1.41
C HIS A 131 -6.92 -8.69 2.20
N ALA A 132 -6.16 -8.77 3.29
CA ALA A 132 -5.75 -7.61 4.07
C ALA A 132 -4.72 -6.74 3.32
N CYS A 133 -3.83 -7.33 2.52
CA CYS A 133 -2.90 -6.59 1.67
C CYS A 133 -3.63 -5.71 0.65
N GLU A 134 -4.74 -6.18 0.08
CA GLU A 134 -5.56 -5.39 -0.85
C GLU A 134 -6.06 -4.09 -0.19
N PHE A 135 -6.46 -4.13 1.08
CA PHE A 135 -6.79 -2.92 1.83
C PHE A 135 -5.63 -1.92 1.83
N PHE A 136 -4.42 -2.37 2.19
CA PHE A 136 -3.25 -1.51 2.25
C PHE A 136 -2.84 -0.96 0.89
N LYS A 137 -3.00 -1.75 -0.18
CA LYS A 137 -2.80 -1.32 -1.56
C LYS A 137 -3.75 -0.18 -1.95
N LEU A 138 -5.00 -0.24 -1.52
CA LEU A 138 -6.00 0.80 -1.79
C LEU A 138 -5.74 2.10 -1.00
N VAL A 139 -5.31 2.00 0.27
CA VAL A 139 -5.17 3.19 1.12
C VAL A 139 -3.79 3.87 1.03
N SER A 140 -2.73 3.13 0.69
CA SER A 140 -1.36 3.66 0.63
C SER A 140 -1.13 4.81 -0.38
N PRO A 141 -1.70 4.79 -1.61
CA PRO A 141 -1.52 5.86 -2.59
C PRO A 141 -2.49 7.04 -2.39
N ARG A 142 -3.31 7.03 -1.34
CA ARG A 142 -4.28 8.12 -1.11
C ARG A 142 -3.54 9.43 -0.88
N LYS A 143 -4.05 10.50 -1.49
CA LYS A 143 -3.47 11.83 -1.40
C LYS A 143 -3.97 12.55 -0.16
N ARG A 144 -3.08 13.34 0.45
CA ARG A 144 -3.39 14.22 1.58
C ARG A 144 -4.49 15.22 1.20
N PRO A 145 -5.62 15.28 1.93
CA PRO A 145 -6.66 16.28 1.72
C PRO A 145 -6.22 17.65 2.27
N LEU A 146 -6.74 18.73 1.71
CA LEU A 146 -6.43 20.09 2.16
C LEU A 146 -7.05 20.43 3.53
N ASP A 147 -8.25 19.94 3.79
CA ASP A 147 -9.09 20.39 4.92
C ASP A 147 -9.02 19.49 6.18
N ALA A 148 -8.34 18.33 6.09
CA ALA A 148 -8.27 17.34 7.17
C ALA A 148 -6.87 16.71 7.29
N ALA A 149 -5.86 17.57 7.21
CA ALA A 149 -4.46 17.17 7.10
C ALA A 149 -3.99 16.37 8.33
N SER A 150 -4.32 16.81 9.56
CA SER A 150 -3.86 16.17 10.80
C SER A 150 -4.37 14.74 11.00
N GLU A 151 -5.66 14.52 10.83
CA GLU A 151 -6.30 13.22 11.01
C GLU A 151 -5.86 12.26 9.90
N PHE A 152 -5.69 12.77 8.69
CA PHE A 152 -5.12 12.02 7.59
C PHE A 152 -3.67 11.59 7.88
N ASP A 153 -2.82 12.53 8.30
CA ASP A 153 -1.41 12.25 8.61
C ASP A 153 -1.28 11.23 9.75
N SER A 154 -2.13 11.33 10.78
CA SER A 154 -2.19 10.34 11.87
C SER A 154 -2.60 8.94 11.36
N ALA A 155 -3.57 8.86 10.45
CA ALA A 155 -3.99 7.59 9.86
C ALA A 155 -2.89 6.98 8.97
N ILE A 156 -2.25 7.79 8.14
CA ILE A 156 -1.09 7.38 7.33
C ILE A 156 0.08 6.92 8.20
N HIS A 157 0.38 7.64 9.28
CA HIS A 157 1.42 7.26 10.22
C HIS A 157 1.13 5.90 10.88
N SER A 158 -0.14 5.59 11.15
CA SER A 158 -0.56 4.26 11.62
C SER A 158 -0.34 3.19 10.56
N ILE A 159 -0.63 3.49 9.28
CA ILE A 159 -0.35 2.58 8.16
C ILE A 159 1.15 2.31 8.02
N PHE A 160 2.00 3.35 8.10
CA PHE A 160 3.46 3.19 8.11
C PHE A 160 3.89 2.23 9.21
N LYS A 161 3.44 2.43 10.45
CA LYS A 161 3.79 1.56 11.57
C LYS A 161 3.41 0.10 11.34
N ILE A 162 2.21 -0.16 10.82
CA ILE A 162 1.74 -1.53 10.53
C ILE A 162 2.60 -2.17 9.44
N LEU A 163 2.74 -1.51 8.28
CA LEU A 163 3.48 -2.08 7.15
C LEU A 163 4.97 -2.23 7.46
N MET A 164 5.57 -1.29 8.19
CA MET A 164 6.97 -1.39 8.65
C MET A 164 7.19 -2.47 9.70
N SER A 165 6.17 -2.81 10.49
CA SER A 165 6.26 -3.93 11.43
C SER A 165 6.30 -5.25 10.66
N VAL A 166 5.39 -5.43 9.69
CA VAL A 166 5.28 -6.65 8.89
C VAL A 166 6.47 -6.80 7.94
N SER A 167 6.89 -5.71 7.28
CA SER A 167 8.07 -5.71 6.41
C SER A 167 9.36 -6.04 7.17
N ARG A 168 9.51 -5.55 8.39
CA ARG A 168 10.65 -5.92 9.25
C ARG A 168 10.68 -7.41 9.54
N ASP A 169 9.55 -7.99 9.95
CA ASP A 169 9.46 -9.43 10.23
C ASP A 169 9.76 -10.26 8.97
N PHE A 170 9.19 -9.86 7.83
CA PHE A 170 9.50 -10.43 6.53
C PHE A 170 11.02 -10.40 6.26
N LEU A 171 11.64 -9.22 6.19
CA LEU A 171 13.05 -9.04 5.86
C LEU A 171 14.01 -9.73 6.85
N TYR A 172 13.63 -9.79 8.13
CA TYR A 172 14.39 -10.49 9.15
C TYR A 172 14.45 -11.99 8.87
N ARG A 173 13.33 -12.64 8.53
CA ARG A 173 13.30 -14.08 8.21
C ARG A 173 14.21 -14.44 7.04
N PHE A 174 14.31 -13.56 6.03
CA PHE A 174 15.19 -13.76 4.86
C PHE A 174 16.67 -13.57 5.16
N SER A 175 17.01 -12.62 6.04
CA SER A 175 18.41 -12.33 6.37
C SER A 175 19.08 -13.48 7.12
N TYR A 176 18.31 -14.30 7.84
CA TYR A 176 18.81 -15.39 8.68
C TYR A 176 18.57 -16.80 8.10
N GLY A 177 18.14 -16.91 6.83
CA GLY A 177 17.93 -18.21 6.18
C GLY A 177 16.88 -19.07 6.88
N ALA A 178 15.86 -18.45 7.49
CA ALA A 178 14.84 -19.15 8.25
C ALA A 178 13.84 -19.85 7.32
N GLY A 179 14.21 -21.05 6.86
CA GLY A 179 13.31 -22.01 6.22
C GLY A 179 13.27 -21.97 4.70
N VAL A 180 12.77 -23.07 4.12
CA VAL A 180 12.33 -23.12 2.72
C VAL A 180 11.17 -22.13 2.60
N VAL A 181 11.43 -20.96 2.03
CA VAL A 181 10.40 -19.96 1.79
C VAL A 181 9.57 -20.42 0.60
N ASP A 182 8.30 -20.70 0.87
CA ASP A 182 7.31 -21.06 -0.14
C ASP A 182 6.98 -19.87 -1.05
N GLU A 183 6.54 -20.12 -2.29
CA GLU A 183 6.16 -19.07 -3.24
C GLU A 183 5.03 -18.17 -2.70
N SER A 184 4.16 -18.71 -1.83
CA SER A 184 3.12 -17.94 -1.14
C SER A 184 3.66 -16.87 -0.18
N GLU A 185 4.87 -17.04 0.37
CA GLU A 185 5.54 -16.03 1.19
C GLU A 185 6.12 -14.92 0.31
N PHE A 186 6.66 -15.26 -0.87
CA PHE A 186 7.15 -14.25 -1.82
C PHE A 186 6.03 -13.40 -2.38
N GLU A 187 4.90 -14.03 -2.75
CA GLU A 187 3.69 -13.30 -3.16
C GLU A 187 3.28 -12.28 -2.08
N PHE A 188 3.23 -12.72 -0.82
CA PHE A 188 2.92 -11.82 0.30
C PHE A 188 3.94 -10.67 0.43
N GLY A 189 5.24 -10.97 0.30
CA GLY A 189 6.30 -9.98 0.27
C GLY A 189 6.14 -8.95 -0.83
N GLU A 190 5.70 -9.35 -2.02
CA GLU A 190 5.44 -8.45 -3.14
C GLU A 190 4.34 -7.45 -2.82
N TYR A 191 3.22 -7.92 -2.25
CA TYR A 191 2.13 -7.02 -1.83
C TYR A 191 2.55 -6.02 -0.76
N ILE A 192 3.36 -6.45 0.22
CA ILE A 192 3.89 -5.56 1.26
C ILE A 192 4.84 -4.54 0.65
N CYS A 193 5.77 -4.97 -0.22
CA CYS A 193 6.70 -4.08 -0.90
C CYS A 193 5.95 -3.07 -1.80
N GLU A 194 4.94 -3.51 -2.55
CA GLU A 194 4.09 -2.64 -3.39
C GLU A 194 3.40 -1.55 -2.55
N SER A 195 2.83 -1.93 -1.40
CA SER A 195 2.17 -1.00 -0.49
C SER A 195 3.16 -0.01 0.13
N MET A 196 4.31 -0.50 0.60
CA MET A 196 5.40 0.32 1.14
C MET A 196 5.91 1.34 0.11
N VAL A 197 6.13 0.93 -1.14
CA VAL A 197 6.53 1.82 -2.25
C VAL A 197 5.48 2.89 -2.50
N SER A 198 4.21 2.50 -2.62
CA SER A 198 3.10 3.43 -2.88
C SER A 198 2.95 4.48 -1.78
N LEU A 199 3.14 4.05 -0.52
CA LEU A 199 3.09 4.89 0.66
C LEU A 199 4.26 5.88 0.70
N GLY A 200 5.48 5.43 0.42
CA GLY A 200 6.66 6.30 0.34
C GLY A 200 6.57 7.33 -0.79
N ILE A 201 6.04 6.94 -1.95
CA ILE A 201 5.91 7.89 -3.07
C ILE A 201 4.87 8.97 -2.77
N SER A 202 3.78 8.62 -2.10
CA SER A 202 2.63 9.52 -1.94
C SER A 202 2.64 10.30 -0.63
N ASN A 203 3.27 9.74 0.40
CA ASN A 203 3.01 10.13 1.79
C ASN A 203 4.25 10.18 2.70
N LEU A 204 5.48 10.12 2.15
CA LEU A 204 6.72 10.14 2.94
C LEU A 204 6.88 11.39 3.81
N GLN A 205 6.32 12.53 3.40
CA GLN A 205 6.27 13.75 4.20
C GLN A 205 5.64 13.55 5.58
N CYS A 206 4.71 12.59 5.73
CA CYS A 206 4.09 12.27 7.02
C CYS A 206 5.08 11.66 8.03
N LEU A 207 6.25 11.21 7.57
CA LEU A 207 7.36 10.74 8.40
C LEU A 207 8.43 11.81 8.66
N ALA A 208 8.39 12.95 7.97
CA ALA A 208 9.43 13.97 8.08
C ALA A 208 9.59 14.48 9.52
N GLY A 209 8.54 14.48 10.33
CA GLY A 209 8.59 14.84 11.76
C GLY A 209 9.31 13.82 12.65
N ASP A 210 9.35 12.54 12.28
CA ASP A 210 9.89 11.43 13.07
C ASP A 210 11.13 10.84 12.40
N SER A 211 12.29 11.38 12.77
CA SER A 211 13.61 10.96 12.25
C SER A 211 13.90 9.48 12.44
N THR A 212 13.40 8.88 13.51
CA THR A 212 13.64 7.47 13.82
C THR A 212 12.82 6.59 12.88
N LEU A 213 11.53 6.90 12.73
CA LEU A 213 10.64 6.15 11.86
C LEU A 213 11.03 6.32 10.39
N LEU A 214 11.41 7.53 9.97
CA LEU A 214 11.91 7.79 8.62
C LEU A 214 13.17 6.98 8.31
N SER A 215 14.15 6.98 9.23
CA SER A 215 15.37 6.17 9.07
C SER A 215 15.05 4.68 8.93
N PHE A 216 14.21 4.14 9.81
CA PHE A 216 13.81 2.73 9.73
C PHE A 216 13.05 2.40 8.44
N TYR A 217 12.23 3.31 7.93
CA TYR A 217 11.51 3.11 6.68
C TYR A 217 12.48 3.01 5.50
N LEU A 218 13.43 3.95 5.39
CA LEU A 218 14.45 3.94 4.34
C LEU A 218 15.34 2.69 4.39
N GLN A 219 15.70 2.23 5.59
CA GLN A 219 16.45 0.99 5.77
C GLN A 219 15.67 -0.24 5.30
N GLN A 220 14.35 -0.30 5.54
CA GLN A 220 13.51 -1.39 5.03
C GLN A 220 13.36 -1.33 3.50
N MET A 221 13.23 -0.14 2.92
CA MET A 221 13.23 0.05 1.47
C MET A 221 14.56 -0.37 0.83
N LEU A 222 15.68 -0.16 1.52
CA LEU A 222 16.99 -0.66 1.09
C LEU A 222 17.04 -2.19 1.20
N GLY A 223 16.48 -2.77 2.27
CA GLY A 223 16.37 -4.22 2.44
C GLY A 223 15.60 -4.90 1.30
N PHE A 224 14.47 -4.33 0.85
CA PHE A 224 13.79 -4.82 -0.36
C PHE A 224 14.61 -4.64 -1.63
N PHE A 225 15.39 -3.57 -1.75
CA PHE A 225 16.26 -3.34 -2.90
C PHE A 225 17.42 -4.34 -2.96
N GLN A 226 17.98 -4.70 -1.81
CA GLN A 226 19.04 -5.70 -1.69
C GLN A 226 18.51 -7.13 -1.77
N HIS A 227 17.18 -7.32 -1.72
CA HIS A 227 16.59 -8.64 -1.70
C HIS A 227 16.97 -9.45 -2.94
N PHE A 228 17.22 -10.75 -2.78
CA PHE A 228 17.71 -11.60 -3.86
C PHE A 228 16.68 -11.80 -4.97
N LYS A 229 15.40 -12.02 -4.63
CA LYS A 229 14.30 -12.11 -5.62
C LYS A 229 14.19 -10.82 -6.44
N LEU A 230 14.16 -10.96 -7.76
CA LEU A 230 14.15 -9.83 -8.70
C LEU A 230 12.88 -9.00 -8.59
N ALA A 231 11.72 -9.63 -8.40
CA ALA A 231 10.44 -8.93 -8.33
C ALA A 231 10.40 -7.92 -7.18
N LEU A 232 10.90 -8.30 -6.00
CA LEU A 232 10.99 -7.44 -4.82
C LEU A 232 12.00 -6.30 -5.01
N HIS A 233 13.17 -6.61 -5.54
CA HIS A 233 14.16 -5.60 -5.92
C HIS A 233 13.55 -4.58 -6.89
N TYR A 234 12.95 -5.05 -7.98
CA TYR A 234 12.37 -4.18 -9.00
C TYR A 234 11.25 -3.30 -8.43
N GLN A 235 10.39 -3.86 -7.59
CA GLN A 235 9.32 -3.11 -6.97
C GLN A 235 9.88 -1.95 -6.13
N SER A 236 10.90 -2.21 -5.30
CA SER A 236 11.55 -1.18 -4.48
C SER A 236 12.37 -0.17 -5.31
N LEU A 237 12.92 -0.55 -6.46
CA LEU A 237 13.60 0.37 -7.38
C LEU A 237 12.67 1.52 -7.80
N LEU A 238 11.36 1.27 -7.96
CA LEU A 238 10.39 2.32 -8.30
C LEU A 238 10.33 3.42 -7.24
N PHE A 239 10.44 3.05 -5.96
CA PHE A 239 10.51 4.01 -4.85
C PHE A 239 11.79 4.84 -4.94
N TRP A 240 12.95 4.21 -5.06
CA TRP A 240 14.24 4.92 -5.11
C TRP A 240 14.31 5.88 -6.30
N LEU A 241 13.81 5.48 -7.48
CA LEU A 241 13.73 6.37 -8.65
C LEU A 241 12.83 7.58 -8.39
N ALA A 242 11.67 7.38 -7.77
CA ALA A 242 10.76 8.46 -7.45
C ALA A 242 11.35 9.41 -6.40
N LEU A 243 11.97 8.86 -5.35
CA LEU A 243 12.61 9.61 -4.28
C LEU A 243 13.76 10.46 -4.81
N MET A 244 14.72 9.85 -5.51
CA MET A 244 15.89 10.57 -6.03
C MET A 244 15.48 11.67 -7.00
N ARG A 245 14.49 11.41 -7.86
CA ARG A 245 13.93 12.44 -8.75
C ARG A 245 13.31 13.60 -7.98
N ASP A 246 12.59 13.32 -6.90
CA ASP A 246 11.93 14.36 -6.10
C ASP A 246 12.93 15.19 -5.28
N LEU A 247 13.95 14.55 -4.70
CA LEU A 247 15.01 15.21 -3.94
C LEU A 247 15.93 16.07 -4.82
N LEU A 248 16.19 15.64 -6.05
CA LEU A 248 17.05 16.37 -7.01
C LEU A 248 16.30 17.39 -7.87
N SER A 249 14.97 17.47 -7.72
CA SER A 249 14.19 18.47 -8.43
C SER A 249 14.52 19.88 -7.92
N LYS A 250 14.80 20.81 -8.84
CA LYS A 250 15.10 22.21 -8.47
C LYS A 250 13.93 22.80 -7.67
N PRO A 251 14.19 23.57 -6.59
CA PRO A 251 13.15 24.30 -5.90
C PRO A 251 12.38 25.17 -6.91
N LYS A 252 11.05 25.06 -6.93
CA LYS A 252 10.22 25.97 -7.73
C LYS A 252 10.27 27.34 -7.07
N THR A 253 11.25 28.15 -7.45
CA THR A 253 11.27 29.57 -7.14
C THR A 253 10.15 30.24 -7.93
N VAL A 254 9.04 30.53 -7.26
CA VAL A 254 8.03 31.43 -7.80
C VAL A 254 8.66 32.83 -7.81
N PRO A 255 8.85 33.49 -8.96
CA PRO A 255 9.33 34.87 -8.97
C PRO A 255 8.23 35.72 -8.34
N HIS A 256 8.53 36.36 -7.21
CA HIS A 256 7.72 37.48 -6.74
C HIS A 256 7.77 38.57 -7.82
N ALA A 257 6.69 38.71 -8.58
CA ALA A 257 6.46 39.92 -9.35
C ALA A 257 6.35 41.08 -8.36
N ALA A 258 7.28 42.02 -8.46
CA ALA A 258 7.22 43.28 -7.72
C ALA A 258 5.95 44.04 -8.14
N GLY A 259 5.07 44.34 -7.19
CA GLY A 259 3.82 45.05 -7.43
C GLY A 259 2.92 45.10 -6.20
N ASP A 260 3.28 45.99 -5.28
CA ASP A 260 2.52 46.64 -4.20
C ASP A 260 1.25 46.02 -3.58
N SER A 261 1.32 45.96 -2.24
CA SER A 261 0.25 46.14 -1.25
C SER A 261 -0.91 45.14 -1.17
N SER A 262 -0.88 44.27 -0.13
CA SER A 262 -1.94 44.12 0.88
C SER A 262 -1.77 42.81 1.65
N VAL A 263 -1.84 42.92 2.97
CA VAL A 263 -1.80 41.87 4.00
C VAL A 263 -2.72 40.69 3.67
N ASN A 264 -2.17 39.47 3.63
CA ASN A 264 -2.76 38.24 4.18
C ASN A 264 -1.75 37.07 4.09
N HIS A 265 -1.45 36.48 5.24
CA HIS A 265 -0.63 35.27 5.41
C HIS A 265 -1.11 34.12 4.52
N LEU A 266 -0.41 33.81 3.43
CA LEU A 266 -0.59 32.53 2.69
C LEU A 266 0.66 32.03 1.97
N SER A 267 1.83 32.65 2.16
CA SER A 267 3.10 32.20 1.55
C SER A 267 3.96 31.43 2.54
N SER A 268 3.61 30.18 2.85
CA SER A 268 4.48 29.29 3.65
C SER A 268 4.52 27.83 3.19
N SER A 269 3.88 27.44 2.08
CA SER A 269 3.92 26.03 1.65
C SER A 269 5.20 25.66 0.89
N SER A 270 5.82 26.59 0.16
CA SER A 270 7.04 26.30 -0.63
C SER A 270 8.28 26.09 0.25
N GLY A 271 8.49 26.93 1.27
CA GLY A 271 9.66 26.82 2.14
C GLY A 271 9.62 25.62 3.08
N GLU A 272 8.42 25.21 3.50
CA GLU A 272 8.20 24.05 4.36
C GLU A 272 8.50 22.74 3.61
N VAL A 273 8.00 22.61 2.38
CA VAL A 273 8.27 21.44 1.52
C VAL A 273 9.76 21.33 1.17
N ASP A 274 10.45 22.44 0.90
CA ASP A 274 11.89 22.42 0.63
C ASP A 274 12.71 22.01 1.87
N ASN A 275 12.24 22.37 3.07
CA ASN A 275 12.88 21.96 4.32
C ASN A 275 12.65 20.46 4.60
N GLU A 276 11.45 19.95 4.35
CA GLU A 276 11.14 18.52 4.44
C GLU A 276 12.02 17.69 3.49
N LYS A 277 12.18 18.14 2.24
CA LYS A 277 13.07 17.48 1.26
C LYS A 277 14.52 17.44 1.73
N LYS A 278 15.05 18.55 2.23
CA LYS A 278 16.41 18.60 2.81
C LYS A 278 16.55 17.65 3.99
N LYS A 279 15.53 17.56 4.85
CA LYS A 279 15.53 16.64 5.97
C LYS A 279 15.55 15.19 5.49
N ILE A 280 14.70 14.81 4.53
CA ILE A 280 14.70 13.45 3.97
C ILE A 280 16.04 13.12 3.30
N LEU A 281 16.60 14.06 2.52
CA LEU A 281 17.90 13.92 1.88
C LEU A 281 19.02 13.64 2.89
N SER A 282 18.99 14.25 4.08
CA SER A 282 19.99 13.99 5.11
C SER A 282 20.02 12.54 5.65
N PHE A 283 18.95 11.76 5.42
CA PHE A 283 18.92 10.33 5.77
C PHE A 283 19.42 9.43 4.63
N VAL A 284 19.53 9.94 3.40
CA VAL A 284 20.12 9.23 2.26
C VAL A 284 21.63 9.45 2.30
N ASN A 285 22.31 8.65 3.12
CA ASN A 285 23.75 8.76 3.36
C ASN A 285 24.60 7.94 2.38
N ASP A 286 25.92 8.06 2.50
CA ASP A 286 26.90 7.36 1.66
C ASP A 286 26.75 5.84 1.71
N ASP A 287 26.35 5.27 2.84
CA ASP A 287 26.16 3.82 2.99
C ASP A 287 24.97 3.34 2.14
N ILE A 288 23.85 4.06 2.18
CA ILE A 288 22.67 3.77 1.35
C ILE A 288 23.03 3.92 -0.13
N CYS A 289 23.68 5.02 -0.51
CA CYS A 289 24.11 5.26 -1.88
C CYS A 289 25.05 4.16 -2.37
N SER A 290 26.06 3.79 -1.57
CA SER A 290 27.02 2.74 -1.89
C SER A 290 26.34 1.38 -2.09
N ALA A 291 25.40 1.03 -1.20
CA ALA A 291 24.63 -0.20 -1.31
C ALA A 291 23.74 -0.22 -2.57
N ILE A 292 23.10 0.90 -2.91
CA ILE A 292 22.29 1.02 -4.13
C ILE A 292 23.17 0.84 -5.38
N LEU A 293 24.34 1.49 -5.41
CA LEU A 293 25.28 1.38 -6.53
C LEU A 293 25.78 -0.07 -6.70
N ASP A 294 26.24 -0.70 -5.61
CA ASP A 294 26.79 -2.06 -5.63
C ASP A 294 25.77 -3.08 -6.16
N ILE A 295 24.56 -3.12 -5.59
CA ILE A 295 23.49 -4.02 -6.05
C ILE A 295 23.10 -3.74 -7.50
N SER A 296 23.03 -2.46 -7.89
CA SER A 296 22.72 -2.08 -9.28
C SER A 296 23.77 -2.61 -10.24
N PHE A 297 25.07 -2.49 -9.90
CA PHE A 297 26.15 -3.04 -10.72
C PHE A 297 26.05 -4.56 -10.82
N GLN A 298 25.86 -5.26 -9.70
CA GLN A 298 25.72 -6.72 -9.70
C GLN A 298 24.56 -7.18 -10.60
N ARG A 299 23.40 -6.51 -10.53
CA ARG A 299 22.22 -6.82 -11.35
C ARG A 299 22.34 -6.39 -12.81
N MET A 300 23.22 -5.44 -13.12
CA MET A 300 23.52 -5.03 -14.49
C MET A 300 24.43 -6.02 -15.23
N VAL A 301 25.27 -6.79 -14.54
CA VAL A 301 26.43 -7.48 -15.15
C VAL A 301 26.05 -8.70 -16.02
N ARG A 302 24.97 -9.45 -15.77
CA ARG A 302 24.55 -10.58 -16.66
C ARG A 302 23.04 -10.81 -16.72
N LYS A 303 22.54 -11.14 -17.92
CA LYS A 303 21.21 -11.75 -18.16
C LYS A 303 21.32 -13.26 -17.92
N GLU A 304 21.66 -13.68 -16.71
CA GLU A 304 21.71 -15.11 -16.39
C GLU A 304 20.29 -15.55 -16.00
N LYS A 305 19.63 -16.28 -16.91
CA LYS A 305 18.30 -16.85 -16.63
C LYS A 305 18.46 -17.94 -15.57
N VAL A 306 17.84 -17.74 -14.42
CA VAL A 306 17.71 -18.79 -13.41
C VAL A 306 16.57 -19.70 -13.85
N HIS A 307 16.82 -21.01 -14.02
CA HIS A 307 15.75 -21.93 -14.41
C HIS A 307 14.79 -22.13 -13.23
N PRO A 308 13.46 -22.20 -13.47
CA PRO A 308 12.47 -22.45 -12.42
C PRO A 308 12.85 -23.72 -11.62
N GLY A 309 12.96 -23.60 -10.30
CA GLY A 309 13.35 -24.70 -9.41
C GLY A 309 14.85 -24.84 -9.14
N THR A 310 15.70 -23.96 -9.67
CA THR A 310 17.12 -23.92 -9.30
C THR A 310 17.27 -23.28 -7.91
N VAL A 311 17.76 -24.04 -6.93
CA VAL A 311 18.10 -23.50 -5.61
C VAL A 311 19.29 -22.56 -5.77
N LEU A 312 19.05 -21.25 -5.64
CA LEU A 312 20.12 -20.26 -5.65
C LEU A 312 21.00 -20.48 -4.41
N PRO A 313 22.34 -20.53 -4.56
CA PRO A 313 23.26 -20.50 -3.43
C PRO A 313 22.98 -19.29 -2.53
N VAL A 314 23.20 -19.45 -1.23
CA VAL A 314 23.09 -18.35 -0.25
C VAL A 314 23.94 -17.17 -0.73
N GLY A 315 23.30 -16.01 -0.91
CA GLY A 315 23.94 -14.78 -1.39
C GLY A 315 23.94 -14.58 -2.91
N MET A 316 23.38 -15.49 -3.71
CA MET A 316 23.24 -15.29 -5.15
C MET A 316 21.94 -14.54 -5.47
N LEU A 317 22.06 -13.43 -6.19
CA LEU A 317 20.91 -12.63 -6.65
C LEU A 317 20.19 -13.35 -7.80
N GLU A 318 18.85 -13.32 -7.78
CA GLU A 318 18.06 -13.66 -8.95
C GLU A 318 18.21 -12.54 -9.99
N LEU A 319 18.90 -12.83 -11.09
CA LEU A 319 19.27 -11.81 -12.10
C LEU A 319 18.15 -11.59 -13.13
N TRP A 320 17.47 -12.66 -13.55
CA TRP A 320 16.34 -12.60 -14.47
C TRP A 320 15.41 -13.81 -14.30
N SER A 321 14.10 -13.58 -14.39
CA SER A 321 13.05 -14.60 -14.34
C SER A 321 12.12 -14.47 -15.55
N ASP A 322 11.59 -15.60 -16.03
CA ASP A 322 10.63 -15.64 -17.13
C ASP A 322 9.28 -14.99 -16.75
N ASP A 323 8.91 -15.01 -15.45
CA ASP A 323 7.72 -14.33 -14.93
C ASP A 323 7.80 -12.80 -15.06
N PHE A 324 9.02 -12.27 -15.24
CA PHE A 324 9.28 -10.85 -15.39
C PHE A 324 9.12 -10.36 -16.84
N GLU A 325 9.04 -11.25 -17.83
CA GLU A 325 8.90 -10.87 -19.25
C GLU A 325 7.58 -10.12 -19.55
N GLY A 326 6.57 -10.20 -18.66
CA GLY A 326 5.32 -9.43 -18.74
C GLY A 326 5.37 -8.00 -18.19
N LYS A 327 6.40 -7.61 -17.42
CA LYS A 327 6.55 -6.27 -16.79
C LYS A 327 7.51 -5.33 -17.55
N GLY A 328 8.01 -5.77 -18.71
CA GLY A 328 8.97 -5.06 -19.55
C GLY A 328 10.20 -5.91 -19.87
N ASP A 329 10.94 -5.55 -20.91
CA ASP A 329 12.16 -6.28 -21.25
C ASP A 329 13.35 -5.91 -20.33
N PHE A 330 14.38 -6.75 -20.34
CA PHE A 330 15.61 -6.53 -19.58
C PHE A 330 16.32 -5.21 -19.93
N SER A 331 16.14 -4.69 -21.14
CA SER A 331 16.71 -3.41 -21.57
C SER A 331 16.03 -2.23 -20.88
N GLN A 332 14.70 -2.29 -20.69
CA GLN A 332 13.93 -1.32 -19.93
C GLN A 332 14.28 -1.36 -18.44
N TYR A 333 14.50 -2.56 -17.89
CA TYR A 333 14.99 -2.69 -16.52
C TYR A 333 16.39 -2.05 -16.35
N ARG A 334 17.33 -2.37 -17.24
CA ARG A 334 18.68 -1.76 -17.23
C ARG A 334 18.64 -0.25 -17.41
N SER A 335 17.77 0.28 -18.28
CA SER A 335 17.66 1.73 -18.46
C SER A 335 17.16 2.40 -17.18
N ARG A 336 16.17 1.81 -16.49
CA ARG A 336 15.69 2.28 -15.18
C ARG A 336 16.79 2.25 -14.12
N LEU A 337 17.56 1.17 -14.02
CA LEU A 337 18.72 1.12 -13.11
C LEU A 337 19.72 2.24 -13.40
N LYS A 338 20.04 2.47 -14.68
CA LYS A 338 20.93 3.56 -15.09
C LYS A 338 20.43 4.93 -14.66
N TYR A 339 19.14 5.22 -14.81
CA TYR A 339 18.55 6.46 -14.30
C TYR A 339 18.66 6.59 -12.76
N GLY A 340 18.59 5.48 -12.03
CA GLY A 340 18.82 5.46 -10.59
C GLY A 340 20.27 5.78 -10.21
N LEU A 341 21.23 5.24 -10.97
CA LEU A 341 22.67 5.52 -10.82
C LEU A 341 23.01 7.00 -11.05
N ASP A 342 22.41 7.64 -12.06
CA ASP A 342 22.60 9.08 -12.32
C ASP A 342 22.03 9.93 -11.17
N GLY A 343 21.01 9.46 -10.47
CA GLY A 343 20.50 10.10 -9.25
C GLY A 343 21.45 9.96 -8.06
N ALA A 344 21.94 8.74 -7.80
CA ALA A 344 22.81 8.43 -6.65
C ALA A 344 24.23 9.02 -6.75
N THR A 345 24.73 9.24 -7.97
CA THR A 345 26.03 9.90 -8.16
C THR A 345 25.93 11.42 -8.00
N ASN A 346 24.77 12.02 -8.28
CA ASN A 346 24.54 13.46 -8.10
C ASN A 346 24.32 13.88 -6.64
N THR A 347 24.02 12.96 -5.72
CA THR A 347 23.92 13.27 -4.28
C THR A 347 25.28 13.45 -3.60
N ASN A 348 26.39 13.04 -4.24
CA ASN A 348 27.74 13.05 -3.64
C ASN A 348 28.76 13.98 -4.34
N PHE A 349 28.30 15.01 -5.06
CA PHE A 349 29.18 16.03 -5.65
C PHE A 349 28.66 17.47 -5.49
N ILE A 350 28.18 17.82 -4.29
CA ILE A 350 28.06 19.22 -3.85
C ILE A 350 28.68 19.37 -2.47
#